data_AF-A0A917S4X6-F1
#
_entry.id   AF-A0A917S4X6-F1
#
_cell.length_a   1.000
_cell.length_b   1.000
_cell.length_c   1.000
_cell.angle_alpha   90.00
_cell.angle_beta   90.00
_cell.angle_gamma   90.00
#
_symmetry.space_group_name_H-M   'P 1'
#
loop_
_entity.id
_entity.type
_entity.pdbx_description
1 polymer ?
#
loop_
_entity_poly.entity_id
_entity_poly.type
_entity_poly.pdbx_seq_one_letter_code
_entity_poly.pdbx_strand_id
1 'polypeptide(L)'
;MNHDHRELARNMRLIAGSTVIGSGLPLWLPAGAIIRRELEQYAHEVAVRTGCQGVYSPVLAKRELYERSGHWGQVQRRHVSADGGRRQHR
;
A
#
# COMPACT_ATOMS: atom_id res chain seq x y z
N MET A 1 4.07 23.50 18.10
CA MET A 1 3.19 22.33 18.34
C MET A 1 3.74 21.17 17.52
N ASN A 2 3.91 19.99 18.11
CA ASN A 2 4.39 18.82 17.36
C ASN A 2 3.23 18.27 16.53
N HIS A 3 3.26 18.48 15.21
CA HIS A 3 2.23 18.00 14.28
C HIS A 3 2.55 16.58 13.77
N ASP A 4 2.96 15.69 14.68
CA ASP A 4 3.24 14.30 14.31
C ASP A 4 1.93 13.54 14.07
N HIS A 5 1.66 13.25 12.80
CA HIS A 5 0.52 12.45 12.37
C HIS A 5 0.44 11.08 13.05
N ARG A 6 1.55 10.50 13.51
CA ARG A 6 1.56 9.22 14.24
C ARG A 6 0.98 9.35 15.63
N GLU A 7 1.25 10.47 16.30
CA GLU A 7 0.70 10.76 17.62
C GLU A 7 -0.80 11.04 17.50
N LEU A 8 -1.19 11.89 16.55
CA LEU A 8 -2.58 12.20 16.26
C LEU A 8 -3.39 10.95 15.92
N ALA A 9 -2.90 10.13 14.99
CA ALA A 9 -3.61 8.94 14.53
C ALA A 9 -3.79 7.88 15.63
N ARG A 10 -2.85 7.80 16.58
CA ARG A 10 -3.00 6.95 17.79
C ARG A 10 -4.03 7.54 18.76
N ASN A 11 -3.92 8.82 19.07
CA ASN A 11 -4.81 9.50 20.02
C ASN A 11 -6.27 9.48 19.56
N MET A 12 -6.50 9.63 18.25
CA MET A 12 -7.83 9.59 17.63
C MET A 12 -8.28 8.18 17.22
N ARG A 13 -7.48 7.14 17.51
CA ARG A 13 -7.79 5.74 17.13
C ARG A 13 -8.13 5.58 15.65
N LEU A 14 -7.32 6.19 14.77
CA LEU A 14 -7.49 6.12 13.32
C LEU A 14 -6.77 4.90 12.73
N ILE A 15 -5.60 4.57 13.28
CA ILE A 15 -4.78 3.44 12.83
C ILE A 15 -4.24 2.64 14.01
N ALA A 16 -4.00 1.35 13.80
CA ALA A 16 -3.29 0.47 14.72
C ALA A 16 -2.12 -0.22 14.02
N GLY A 17 -1.06 -0.52 14.78
CA GLY A 17 0.01 -1.42 14.36
C GLY A 17 -0.19 -2.81 14.97
N SER A 18 0.34 -3.85 14.34
CA SER A 18 0.39 -5.20 14.90
C SER A 18 1.70 -5.88 14.53
N THR A 19 2.34 -6.53 15.51
CA THR A 19 3.56 -7.30 15.30
C THR A 19 3.29 -8.58 14.50
N VAL A 20 2.06 -9.08 14.53
CA VAL A 20 1.66 -10.30 13.81
C VAL A 20 1.55 -10.03 12.30
N ILE A 21 1.02 -8.88 11.90
CA ILE A 21 0.91 -8.52 10.47
C ILE A 21 2.24 -7.96 9.92
N GLY A 22 3.07 -7.38 10.78
CA GLY A 22 4.37 -6.82 10.41
C GLY A 22 4.41 -5.29 10.44
N SER A 23 5.62 -4.75 10.60
CA SER A 23 5.86 -3.30 10.62
C SER A 23 5.62 -2.66 9.26
N GLY A 24 5.04 -1.46 9.25
CA GLY A 24 4.78 -0.71 8.01
C GLY A 24 3.43 -1.01 7.36
N LEU A 25 2.63 -1.91 7.95
CA LEU A 25 1.28 -2.24 7.49
C LEU A 25 0.24 -1.70 8.49
N PRO A 26 -0.25 -0.45 8.31
CA PRO A 26 -1.22 0.12 9.22
C PRO A 26 -2.58 -0.57 9.07
N LEU A 27 -3.18 -0.96 10.20
CA LEU A 27 -4.58 -1.35 10.26
C LEU A 27 -5.43 -0.10 10.39
N TRP A 28 -6.30 0.14 9.40
CA TRP A 28 -7.24 1.25 9.44
C TRP A 28 -8.41 0.89 10.36
N LEU A 29 -8.53 1.60 11.47
CA LEU A 29 -9.65 1.46 12.40
C LEU A 29 -10.89 2.18 11.82
N PRO A 30 -12.12 1.95 12.33
CA PRO A 30 -13.33 2.44 11.70
C PRO A 30 -13.32 3.95 11.35
N ALA A 31 -12.87 4.80 12.28
CA ALA A 31 -12.76 6.25 12.03
C ALA A 31 -11.71 6.58 10.95
N GLY A 32 -10.57 5.90 10.96
CA GLY A 32 -9.54 6.08 9.93
C GLY A 32 -9.98 5.56 8.55
N ALA A 33 -10.72 4.45 8.52
CA ALA A 33 -11.27 3.89 7.29
C ALA A 33 -12.29 4.84 6.63
N ILE A 34 -13.12 5.52 7.43
CA ILE A 34 -14.03 6.57 6.94
C ILE A 34 -13.21 7.70 6.30
N ILE A 35 -12.24 8.26 7.01
CA ILE A 35 -11.39 9.34 6.47
C ILE A 35 -10.72 8.93 5.16
N ARG A 36 -10.14 7.72 5.14
CA ARG A 36 -9.52 7.17 3.93
C ARG A 36 -10.51 7.08 2.77
N ARG A 37 -11.72 6.58 3.01
CA ARG A 37 -12.76 6.47 1.99
C ARG A 37 -13.15 7.83 1.42
N GLU A 38 -13.35 8.84 2.27
CA GLU A 38 -13.69 10.19 1.81
C GLU A 38 -12.59 10.79 0.92
N LEU A 39 -11.31 10.56 1.28
CA LEU A 39 -10.17 11.00 0.46
C LEU A 39 -10.08 10.25 -0.88
N GLU A 40 -10.30 8.93 -0.86
CA GLU A 40 -10.34 8.11 -2.09
C GLU A 40 -11.48 8.55 -3.02
N GLN A 41 -12.66 8.83 -2.46
CA GLN A 41 -13.82 9.31 -3.20
C GLN A 41 -13.57 10.69 -3.81
N TYR A 42 -13.02 11.63 -3.04
CA TYR A 42 -12.64 12.93 -3.56
C TYR A 42 -11.61 12.83 -4.70
N ALA A 43 -10.57 12.01 -4.55
CA ALA A 43 -9.58 11.80 -5.61
C ALA A 43 -10.20 11.21 -6.88
N HIS A 44 -11.16 10.28 -6.73
CA HIS A 44 -11.92 9.72 -7.84
C HIS A 44 -12.75 10.79 -8.55
N GLU A 45 -13.49 11.62 -7.82
CA GLU A 45 -14.29 12.72 -8.39
C GLU A 45 -13.42 13.71 -9.17
N VAL A 46 -12.25 14.06 -8.64
CA VAL A 46 -11.27 14.90 -9.35
C VAL A 46 -10.83 14.22 -10.65
N ALA A 47 -10.45 12.95 -10.61
CA ALA A 47 -10.00 12.21 -11.77
C ALA A 47 -11.07 12.16 -12.88
N VAL A 48 -12.33 11.89 -12.51
CA VAL A 48 -13.47 11.90 -13.45
C VAL A 48 -13.64 13.28 -14.06
N ARG A 49 -13.58 14.36 -13.26
CA ARG A 49 -13.71 15.73 -13.75
C ARG A 49 -12.60 16.14 -14.71
N THR A 50 -11.41 15.56 -14.58
CA THR A 50 -10.27 15.80 -15.49
C THR A 50 -10.25 14.86 -16.71
N GLY A 51 -11.27 14.03 -16.89
CA GLY A 51 -11.38 13.12 -18.04
C GLY A 51 -10.58 11.82 -17.89
N CYS A 52 -10.07 11.50 -16.70
CA CYS A 52 -9.42 10.23 -16.44
C CYS A 52 -10.44 9.10 -16.40
N GLN A 53 -10.10 7.95 -16.99
CA GLN A 53 -10.92 6.75 -16.97
C GLN A 53 -10.38 5.75 -15.94
N GLY A 54 -11.27 5.25 -15.08
CA GLY A 54 -10.91 4.24 -14.07
C GLY A 54 -10.58 2.90 -14.71
N VAL A 55 -9.50 2.27 -14.26
CA VAL A 55 -9.11 0.89 -14.63
C VAL A 55 -8.67 0.14 -13.37
N TYR A 56 -8.74 -1.19 -13.41
CA TYR A 56 -8.25 -2.07 -12.35
C TYR A 56 -7.09 -2.91 -12.87
N SER A 57 -5.96 -2.87 -12.16
CA SER A 57 -4.77 -3.66 -12.46
C SER A 57 -4.39 -4.54 -11.26
N PRO A 58 -3.79 -5.73 -11.50
CA PRO A 58 -3.27 -6.56 -10.42
C PRO A 58 -2.21 -5.84 -9.57
N VAL A 59 -2.20 -6.10 -8.26
CA VAL A 59 -1.22 -5.52 -7.31
C VAL A 59 0.17 -6.15 -7.41
N LEU A 60 0.31 -7.27 -8.12
CA LEU A 60 1.55 -7.99 -8.36
C LEU A 60 1.59 -8.45 -9.82
N ALA A 61 2.79 -8.49 -10.38
CA ALA A 61 3.04 -8.96 -11.74
C ALA A 61 4.28 -9.85 -11.79
N LYS A 62 4.46 -10.56 -12.91
CA LYS A 62 5.67 -11.36 -13.13
C LYS A 62 6.90 -10.47 -13.31
N ARG A 63 8.07 -11.01 -12.98
CA ARG A 63 9.37 -10.35 -13.08
C ARG A 63 9.59 -9.66 -14.44
N GLU A 64 9.18 -10.30 -15.53
CA GLU A 64 9.39 -9.82 -16.90
C GLU A 64 8.76 -8.43 -17.12
N LEU A 65 7.65 -8.11 -16.45
CA LEU A 65 7.04 -6.78 -16.54
C LEU A 65 7.95 -5.71 -15.92
N TYR A 66 8.54 -6.01 -14.77
CA TYR A 66 9.44 -5.09 -14.07
C TYR A 66 10.77 -4.93 -14.81
N GLU A 67 11.26 -5.98 -15.47
CA GLU A 67 12.46 -5.89 -16.31
C GLU A 67 12.20 -5.03 -17.55
N ARG A 68 11.11 -5.28 -18.27
CA ARG A 68 10.73 -4.50 -19.46
C ARG A 68 10.46 -3.04 -19.17
N SER A 69 9.89 -2.73 -18.00
CA SER A 69 9.66 -1.35 -17.56
C SER A 69 10.91 -0.68 -16.95
N GLY A 70 12.02 -1.40 -16.78
CA GLY A 70 13.24 -0.89 -16.15
C GLY A 70 13.22 -0.80 -14.62
N HIS A 71 12.14 -1.22 -13.97
CA HIS A 71 11.98 -1.12 -12.50
C HIS A 71 12.60 -2.30 -11.72
N TRP A 72 13.05 -3.35 -12.41
CA TRP A 72 13.52 -4.58 -11.74
C TRP A 72 14.62 -4.33 -10.70
N GLY A 73 15.61 -3.46 -10.95
CA GLY A 73 16.68 -3.20 -9.98
C GLY A 73 16.22 -2.52 -8.67
N GLN A 74 15.08 -1.83 -8.68
CA GLN A 74 14.45 -1.26 -7.47
C GLN A 74 13.56 -2.28 -6.80
N VAL A 75 12.76 -3.01 -7.60
CA VAL A 75 11.87 -4.05 -7.12
C VAL A 75 12.68 -5.17 -6.50
N GLN A 76 13.71 -5.71 -7.14
CA GLN A 76 14.56 -6.80 -6.62
C GLN A 76 15.10 -6.54 -5.21
N ARG A 77 15.45 -5.28 -4.89
CA ARG A 77 15.92 -4.90 -3.54
C ARG A 77 14.82 -4.89 -2.48
N ARG A 78 13.56 -4.77 -2.89
CA ARG A 78 12.37 -4.62 -2.02
C ARG A 78 11.32 -5.71 -2.25
N HIS A 79 11.62 -6.68 -3.11
CA HIS A 79 10.67 -7.68 -3.56
C HIS A 79 10.46 -8.70 -2.45
N VAL A 80 9.20 -8.90 -2.07
CA VAL A 80 8.81 -9.99 -1.19
C VAL A 80 8.51 -11.18 -2.10
N SER A 81 9.39 -12.19 -2.08
CA SER A 81 9.21 -13.40 -2.86
C SER A 81 7.97 -14.17 -2.36
N ALA A 82 7.06 -14.49 -3.27
CA ALA A 82 5.88 -15.31 -3.01
C ALA A 82 6.15 -16.83 -3.04
N ASP A 83 7.42 -17.25 -3.06
CA ASP A 83 7.77 -18.65 -3.31
C ASP A 83 7.55 -19.51 -2.05
N GLY A 84 6.46 -20.30 -2.09
CA GLY A 84 6.20 -21.38 -1.15
C GLY A 84 6.98 -22.63 -1.52
N GLY A 85 8.23 -22.74 -1.06
CA GLY A 85 9.09 -23.95 -1.15
C GLY A 85 9.83 -24.08 -2.48
N ARG A 86 11.14 -24.32 -2.53
CA ARG A 86 11.96 -25.21 -1.70
C ARG A 86 13.31 -24.58 -1.44
N ARG A 87 13.76 -24.61 -0.18
CA ARG A 87 15.21 -24.60 0.10
C ARG A 87 15.79 -25.86 -0.54
N GLN A 88 16.46 -25.72 -1.68
CA GLN A 88 17.41 -26.73 -2.11
C GLN A 88 18.58 -26.64 -1.13
N HIS A 89 18.63 -27.58 -0.18
CA HIS A 89 19.86 -27.92 0.51
C HIS A 89 20.85 -28.39 -0.55
N ARG A 90 21.91 -27.60 -0.75
CA ARG A 90 23.23 -28.12 -1.09
C ARG A 90 24.05 -28.17 0.18
#